data_AF-A0A7Y8I1V6-F1
#
_entry.id   AF-A0A7Y8I1V6-F1
#
_cell.length_a   1.000
_cell.length_b   1.000
_cell.length_c   1.000
_cell.angle_alpha   90.00
_cell.angle_beta   90.00
_cell.angle_gamma   90.00
#
_symmetry.space_group_name_H-M   'P 1'
#
loop_
_entity.id
_entity.type
_entity.pdbx_description
1 polymer ?
#
loop_
_entity_poly.entity_id
_entity_poly.type
_entity_poly.pdbx_seq_one_letter_code
_entity_poly.pdbx_strand_id
1 'polypeptide(L)'
;MVCLLMAGCTAIKPESKAGLDRTVLPLSEPARPSYSELDVRNAKPPARFEVKAPQGAPNVVVVLMDDLGFGGTSAFGGPVPTPTFDRIAKEGLMYN
;
A
#
# COMPACT_ATOMS: atom_id res chain seq x y z
N MET A 1 -7.72 -29.69 49.18
CA MET A 1 -6.34 -29.84 48.68
C MET A 1 -5.99 -28.54 47.96
N VAL A 2 -5.05 -27.79 48.51
CA VAL A 2 -4.68 -26.42 48.14
C VAL A 2 -3.84 -26.41 46.85
N CYS A 3 -4.06 -25.42 45.99
CA CYS A 3 -3.03 -24.77 45.13
C CYS A 3 -3.68 -23.48 44.56
N LEU A 4 -3.60 -22.35 45.27
CA LEU A 4 -2.51 -21.35 45.26
C LEU A 4 -2.39 -20.60 43.92
N LEU A 5 -2.71 -19.31 43.94
CA LEU A 5 -2.55 -18.36 42.84
C LEU A 5 -1.09 -18.29 42.36
N MET A 6 -0.90 -18.16 41.04
CA MET A 6 0.21 -17.41 40.47
C MET A 6 -0.30 -16.50 39.34
N ALA A 7 -0.14 -15.20 39.55
CA ALA A 7 -0.24 -14.18 38.53
C ALA A 7 0.87 -14.38 37.50
N GLY A 8 0.51 -14.28 36.22
CA GLY A 8 1.46 -14.21 35.13
C GLY A 8 0.81 -13.48 33.97
N CYS A 9 1.09 -12.18 33.86
CA CYS A 9 0.80 -11.39 32.67
C CYS A 9 1.48 -12.05 31.46
N THR A 10 0.73 -12.83 30.69
CA THR A 10 1.16 -13.22 29.36
C THR A 10 0.81 -12.07 28.43
N ALA A 11 1.77 -11.17 28.24
CA ALA A 11 1.71 -10.24 27.15
C ALA A 11 1.58 -11.04 25.85
N ILE A 12 0.40 -10.96 25.23
CA ILE A 12 0.19 -11.44 23.87
C ILE A 12 1.10 -10.59 22.99
N LYS A 13 2.30 -11.09 22.67
CA LYS A 13 3.06 -10.58 21.54
C LYS A 13 2.30 -10.99 20.28
N PRO A 14 1.79 -10.07 19.46
CA PRO A 14 1.42 -10.44 18.12
C PRO A 14 2.75 -10.71 17.39
N GLU A 15 3.12 -11.98 17.31
CA GLU A 15 4.17 -12.39 16.39
C GLU A 15 3.55 -12.41 14.99
N SER A 16 3.53 -11.26 14.31
CA SER A 16 3.14 -11.22 12.90
C SER A 16 4.33 -11.70 12.05
N LYS A 17 4.55 -13.01 12.04
CA LYS A 17 5.46 -13.69 11.10
C LYS A 17 4.73 -14.30 9.90
N ALA A 18 3.52 -13.85 9.60
CA ALA A 18 2.91 -14.02 8.29
C ALA A 18 3.29 -12.80 7.44
N GLY A 19 3.91 -13.02 6.28
CA GLY A 19 4.26 -11.94 5.37
C GLY A 19 3.03 -11.09 5.03
N LEU A 20 3.23 -9.78 4.82
CA LEU A 20 2.16 -8.84 4.48
C LEU A 20 1.30 -9.41 3.34
N ASP A 21 -0.01 -9.48 3.55
CA ASP A 21 -0.98 -9.83 2.51
C ASP A 21 -0.98 -8.72 1.47
N ARG A 22 -0.64 -9.06 0.22
CA ARG A 22 -0.51 -8.14 -0.92
C ARG A 22 -1.58 -8.37 -1.98
N THR A 23 -2.64 -9.11 -1.67
CA THR A 23 -3.75 -9.38 -2.60
C THR A 23 -4.69 -8.18 -2.74
N VAL A 24 -4.73 -7.30 -1.74
CA VAL A 24 -5.54 -6.07 -1.73
C VAL A 24 -4.64 -4.85 -1.53
N LEU A 25 -4.80 -3.85 -2.39
CA LEU A 25 -4.09 -2.57 -2.32
C LEU A 25 -5.09 -1.42 -2.10
N PRO A 26 -4.69 -0.35 -1.38
CA PRO A 26 -3.39 -0.15 -0.71
C PRO A 26 -3.21 -1.07 0.51
N LEU A 27 -1.97 -1.42 0.83
CA LEU A 27 -1.68 -2.24 2.01
C LEU A 27 -2.14 -1.53 3.28
N SER A 28 -2.83 -2.27 4.14
CA SER A 28 -3.32 -1.70 5.40
C SER A 28 -2.16 -1.37 6.34
N GLU A 29 -2.16 -0.15 6.87
CA GLU A 29 -1.20 0.25 7.90
C GLU A 29 -1.45 -0.55 9.20
N PRO A 30 -0.41 -0.87 9.96
CA PRO A 30 -0.58 -1.43 11.30
C PRO A 30 -1.28 -0.42 12.21
N ALA A 31 -2.02 -0.92 13.20
CA ALA A 31 -2.65 -0.08 14.21
C ALA A 31 -1.60 0.79 14.93
N ARG A 32 -1.87 2.09 15.06
CA ARG A 32 -0.94 2.99 15.74
C ARG A 32 -0.93 2.68 17.25
N PRO A 33 0.26 2.66 17.90
CA PRO A 33 0.33 2.48 19.34
C PRO A 33 -0.23 3.70 20.08
N SER A 34 -0.82 3.46 21.25
CA SER A 34 -1.19 4.50 22.21
C SER A 34 -0.02 4.79 23.16
N TYR A 35 0.13 6.05 23.58
CA TYR A 35 1.16 6.49 24.51
C TYR A 35 0.53 7.12 25.75
N SER A 36 1.13 6.89 26.91
CA SER A 36 0.75 7.52 28.18
C SER A 36 1.73 8.59 28.66
N GLU A 37 2.89 8.73 28.00
CA GLU A 37 3.87 9.78 28.28
C GLU A 37 3.30 11.13 27.84
N LEU A 38 3.30 12.11 28.75
CA LEU A 38 2.72 13.43 28.54
C LEU A 38 3.77 14.46 28.14
N ASP A 39 5.04 14.28 28.57
CA ASP A 39 6.11 15.16 28.15
C ASP A 39 6.61 14.79 26.75
N VAL A 40 6.32 15.66 25.78
CA VAL A 40 6.73 15.49 24.38
C VAL A 40 8.24 15.30 24.20
N ARG A 41 9.06 15.82 25.12
CA ARG A 41 10.53 15.69 25.05
C ARG A 41 11.00 14.26 25.35
N ASN A 42 10.17 13.48 26.05
CA ASN A 42 10.44 12.11 26.42
C ASN A 42 9.68 11.09 25.56
N ALA A 43 8.65 11.55 24.83
CA ALA A 43 7.89 10.70 23.92
C ALA A 43 8.72 10.32 22.69
N LYS A 44 8.72 9.01 22.34
CA LYS A 44 9.38 8.50 21.14
C LYS A 44 8.34 8.14 20.08
N PRO A 45 8.42 8.70 18.85
CA PRO A 45 7.48 8.37 17.78
C PRO A 45 7.60 6.91 17.35
N PRO A 46 6.52 6.31 16.84
CA PRO A 46 6.60 4.96 16.28
C PRO A 46 7.46 5.00 15.01
N ALA A 47 8.04 3.86 14.67
CA ALA A 47 8.71 3.71 13.39
C ALA A 47 7.72 3.98 12.25
N ARG A 48 8.21 4.61 11.18
CA ARG A 48 7.40 4.81 9.98
C ARG A 48 7.04 3.45 9.39
N PHE A 49 5.77 3.26 9.06
CA PHE A 49 5.37 2.12 8.25
C PHE A 49 5.86 2.34 6.82
N GLU A 50 6.72 1.43 6.36
CA GLU A 50 7.29 1.44 5.01
C GLU A 50 6.87 0.17 4.28
N VAL A 51 6.32 0.34 3.08
CA VAL A 51 6.07 -0.75 2.15
C VAL A 51 7.18 -0.77 1.12
N LYS A 52 7.94 -1.87 1.07
CA LYS A 52 8.98 -2.08 0.06
C LYS A 52 8.58 -3.17 -0.92
N ALA A 53 8.94 -2.96 -2.18
CA ALA A 53 8.79 -3.97 -3.21
C ALA A 53 9.62 -5.22 -2.83
N PRO A 54 9.07 -6.44 -2.98
CA PRO A 54 9.85 -7.65 -2.82
C PRO A 54 11.05 -7.70 -3.79
N GLN A 55 12.07 -8.48 -3.44
CA GLN A 55 13.19 -8.70 -4.34
C GLN A 55 12.72 -9.33 -5.66
N GLY A 56 13.17 -8.77 -6.78
CA GLY A 56 12.80 -9.24 -8.12
C GLY A 56 11.43 -8.78 -8.63
N ALA A 57 10.68 -7.98 -7.86
CA ALA A 57 9.44 -7.38 -8.35
C ALA A 57 9.72 -6.42 -9.53
N PRO A 58 8.86 -6.41 -10.57
CA PRO A 58 9.02 -5.47 -11.68
C PRO A 58 8.73 -4.03 -11.25
N ASN A 59 9.33 -3.07 -11.96
CA ASN A 59 8.93 -1.67 -11.85
C ASN A 59 7.63 -1.47 -12.64
N VAL A 60 6.60 -0.94 -11.98
CA VAL A 60 5.30 -0.63 -12.60
C VAL A 60 5.12 0.89 -12.54
N VAL A 61 4.77 1.50 -13.67
CA VAL A 61 4.44 2.93 -13.77
C VAL A 61 2.97 3.05 -14.14
N VAL A 62 2.19 3.70 -13.26
CA VAL A 62 0.79 4.02 -13.51
C VAL A 62 0.69 5.51 -13.85
N VAL A 63 0.22 5.81 -15.07
CA VAL A 63 -0.07 7.18 -15.51
C VAL A 63 -1.58 7.35 -15.47
N LEU A 64 -2.07 8.11 -14.48
CA LEU A 64 -3.48 8.46 -14.37
C LEU A 64 -3.71 9.82 -15.04
N MET A 65 -4.61 9.84 -16.02
CA MET A 65 -5.03 11.07 -16.69
C MET A 65 -6.39 11.48 -16.11
N ASP A 66 -6.42 12.68 -15.54
CA ASP A 66 -7.65 13.26 -15.02
C ASP A 66 -8.45 13.95 -16.14
N ASP A 67 -9.78 13.93 -16.04
CA ASP A 67 -10.73 14.53 -16.98
C ASP A 67 -10.57 14.20 -18.49
N LEU A 68 -9.73 13.23 -18.83
CA LEU A 68 -9.55 12.78 -20.21
C LEU A 68 -10.57 11.68 -20.55
N GLY A 69 -11.64 12.10 -21.24
CA GLY A 69 -12.63 11.16 -21.76
C GLY A 69 -12.08 10.24 -22.85
N PHE A 70 -12.61 9.02 -22.92
CA PHE A 70 -12.24 7.98 -23.89
C PHE A 70 -12.21 8.48 -25.35
N GLY A 71 -13.27 9.19 -25.77
CA GLY A 71 -13.41 9.73 -27.13
C GLY A 71 -12.54 10.96 -27.44
N GLY A 72 -11.70 11.40 -26.50
CA GLY A 72 -10.78 12.52 -26.74
C GLY A 72 -9.56 12.13 -27.59
N THR A 73 -9.02 10.93 -27.37
CA THR A 73 -7.71 10.53 -27.91
C THR A 73 -7.79 9.78 -29.23
N SER A 74 -6.81 9.97 -30.12
CA SER A 74 -6.74 9.27 -31.41
C SER A 74 -6.64 7.74 -31.27
N ALA A 75 -6.06 7.24 -30.18
CA ALA A 75 -5.92 5.80 -29.92
C ALA A 75 -7.28 5.07 -29.86
N PHE A 76 -8.33 5.78 -29.47
CA PHE A 76 -9.70 5.29 -29.40
C PHE A 76 -10.62 5.89 -30.48
N GLY A 77 -10.06 6.49 -31.53
CA GLY A 77 -10.81 7.10 -32.63
C GLY A 77 -11.30 8.53 -32.38
N GLY A 78 -10.81 9.18 -31.31
CA GLY A 78 -11.08 10.57 -31.02
C GLY A 78 -10.40 11.55 -31.98
N PRO A 79 -10.86 12.81 -32.03
CA PRO A 79 -10.39 13.79 -33.00
C PRO A 79 -9.04 14.44 -32.64
N VAL A 80 -8.56 14.29 -31.40
CA VAL A 80 -7.30 14.92 -30.95
C VAL A 80 -6.13 13.98 -31.25
N PRO A 81 -5.14 14.40 -32.06
CA PRO A 81 -3.95 13.61 -32.32
C PRO A 81 -3.12 13.42 -31.06
N THR A 82 -2.92 12.17 -30.63
CA THR A 82 -2.12 11.79 -29.46
C THR A 82 -1.07 10.72 -29.84
N PRO A 83 -0.04 11.07 -30.64
CA PRO A 83 0.87 10.09 -31.24
C PRO A 83 1.63 9.23 -30.22
N THR A 84 1.90 9.77 -29.03
CA THR A 84 2.53 8.99 -27.94
C THR A 84 1.60 7.92 -27.39
N PHE A 85 0.31 8.23 -27.21
CA PHE A 85 -0.67 7.25 -26.77
C PHE A 85 -0.89 6.19 -27.85
N ASP A 86 -0.96 6.60 -29.11
CA ASP A 86 -1.09 5.68 -30.24
C ASP A 86 0.07 4.68 -30.31
N ARG A 87 1.30 5.14 -30.07
CA ARG A 87 2.48 4.27 -30.04
C ARG A 87 2.41 3.25 -28.90
N ILE A 88 2.07 3.70 -27.70
CA ILE A 88 1.97 2.82 -26.52
C ILE A 88 0.85 1.80 -26.72
N ALA A 89 -0.30 2.21 -27.26
CA ALA A 89 -1.43 1.32 -27.53
C ALA A 89 -1.08 0.22 -28.54
N LYS A 90 -0.26 0.54 -29.57
CA LYS A 90 0.21 -0.44 -30.57
C LYS A 90 1.26 -1.42 -30.03
N GLU A 91 2.03 -1.02 -29.03
CA GLU A 91 3.07 -1.85 -28.40
C GLU A 91 2.51 -2.72 -27.26
N GLY A 92 1.24 -2.54 -26.87
CA GLY A 92 0.67 -3.15 -25.67
C GLY A 92 -0.75 -3.67 -25.85
N LEU A 93 -1.45 -3.76 -24.72
CA LEU A 93 -2.86 -4.13 -24.66
C LEU A 93 -3.72 -2.89 -24.50
N MET A 94 -4.85 -2.87 -25.18
CA MET A 94 -5.83 -1.79 -25.17
C MET A 94 -7.20 -2.36 -24.80
N TYR A 95 -7.95 -1.67 -23.94
CA TYR A 95 -9.24 -2.10 -23.41
C TYR A 95 -10.32 -1.05 -23.72
N ASN A 96 -11.50 -1.49 -24.17
CA ASN A 96 -12.65 -0.67 -24.53
C ASN A 96 -13.92 -1.21 -23.88
#